data_AF-A0A126NNE4-F1
#
_entry.id   AF-A0A126NNE4-F1
#
_cell.length_a   1.000
_cell.length_b   1.000
_cell.length_c   1.000
_cell.angle_alpha   90.00
_cell.angle_beta   90.00
_cell.angle_gamma   90.00
#
_symmetry.space_group_name_H-M   'P 1'
#
loop_
_entity.id
_entity.type
_entity.pdbx_description
1 polymer ?
#
loop_
_entity_poly.entity_id
_entity_poly.type
_entity_poly.pdbx_seq_one_letter_code
_entity_poly.pdbx_strand_id
1 'polypeptide(L)'
;MLVGALRHEKTGHFEIEINPKVMDLLGNEVICNDLERKVALGKNQLALWLHDYLSSHRVIYPVSVDELRVLSGSEKELKKFRYELKKSMAIVSTGNDPLVKSWAINGDDKLTAEKGATKVVLIPKSTELKLAHARKRNMIDQARNQRVNPL
;
A
#
# COMPACT_ATOMS: atom_id res chain seq x y z
N MET A 1 -3.29 -13.01 4.47
CA MET A 1 -3.60 -11.98 3.45
C MET A 1 -3.57 -12.64 2.07
N LEU A 2 -2.46 -13.28 1.74
CA LEU A 2 -2.39 -14.37 0.75
C LEU A 2 -2.98 -15.67 1.33
N VAL A 3 -3.66 -16.45 0.48
CA VAL A 3 -4.28 -17.74 0.80
C VAL A 3 -3.55 -18.89 0.10
N GLY A 4 -3.01 -18.65 -1.09
CA GLY A 4 -2.19 -19.62 -1.83
C GLY A 4 -1.38 -18.93 -2.92
N ALA A 5 -0.27 -19.54 -3.33
CA ALA A 5 0.52 -19.08 -4.45
C ALA A 5 1.00 -20.30 -5.27
N LEU A 6 0.79 -20.25 -6.59
CA LEU A 6 1.23 -21.28 -7.52
C LEU A 6 2.15 -20.67 -8.58
N ARG A 7 3.32 -21.27 -8.77
CA ARG A 7 4.27 -20.86 -9.81
C ARG A 7 4.11 -21.76 -11.03
N HIS A 8 3.83 -21.16 -12.18
CA HIS A 8 3.78 -21.87 -13.45
C HIS A 8 5.19 -22.00 -14.01
N GLU A 9 5.80 -23.18 -13.87
CA GLU A 9 7.18 -23.46 -14.29
C GLU A 9 7.47 -23.14 -15.77
N LYS A 10 6.48 -23.32 -16.66
CA LYS A 10 6.65 -23.11 -18.11
C LYS A 10 6.64 -21.63 -18.53
N THR A 11 5.95 -20.77 -17.80
CA THR A 11 5.79 -19.35 -18.15
C THR A 11 6.49 -18.41 -17.17
N GLY A 12 6.88 -18.92 -15.99
CA GLY A 12 7.41 -18.11 -14.89
C GLY A 12 6.36 -17.26 -14.18
N HIS A 13 5.08 -17.38 -14.55
CA HIS A 13 4.00 -16.61 -13.93
C HIS A 13 3.67 -17.13 -12.53
N PHE A 14 3.24 -16.20 -11.66
CA PHE A 14 2.71 -16.51 -10.34
C PHE A 14 1.20 -16.28 -10.33
N GLU A 15 0.46 -17.31 -9.95
CA GLU A 15 -0.93 -17.20 -9.56
C GLU A 15 -0.98 -16.99 -8.05
N ILE A 16 -1.68 -15.95 -7.61
CA ILE A 16 -1.78 -15.55 -6.21
C ILE A 16 -3.25 -15.48 -5.83
N GLU A 17 -3.64 -16.25 -4.81
CA GLU A 17 -4.97 -16.19 -4.25
C GLU A 17 -4.97 -15.24 -3.04
N ILE A 18 -5.83 -14.22 -3.10
CA ILE A 18 -6.03 -13.23 -2.03
C ILE A 18 -7.35 -13.55 -1.33
N ASN A 19 -7.39 -13.42 -0.01
CA ASN A 19 -8.61 -13.64 0.76
C ASN A 19 -9.74 -12.72 0.22
N PRO A 20 -10.88 -13.28 -0.21
CA PRO A 20 -11.98 -12.49 -0.79
C PRO A 20 -12.48 -11.37 0.11
N LYS A 21 -12.38 -11.52 1.44
CA LYS A 21 -12.77 -10.48 2.41
C LYS A 21 -11.92 -9.20 2.31
N VAL A 22 -10.69 -9.32 1.78
CA VAL A 22 -9.79 -8.17 1.55
C VAL A 22 -10.20 -7.40 0.31
N MET A 23 -10.95 -8.02 -0.60
CA MET A 23 -11.37 -7.38 -1.85
C MET A 23 -12.25 -6.14 -1.62
N ASP A 24 -13.04 -6.14 -0.54
CA ASP A 24 -13.86 -4.99 -0.18
C ASP A 24 -13.02 -3.80 0.30
N LEU A 25 -11.79 -4.02 0.79
CA LEU A 25 -10.86 -2.95 1.16
C LEU A 25 -10.18 -2.31 -0.05
N LEU A 26 -10.16 -2.98 -1.20
CA LEU A 26 -9.50 -2.53 -2.43
C LEU A 26 -10.48 -1.90 -3.44
N GLY A 27 -11.78 -1.88 -3.13
CA GLY A 27 -12.83 -1.54 -4.09
C GLY A 27 -13.21 -0.05 -4.17
N ASN A 28 -12.95 0.73 -3.12
CA ASN A 28 -13.57 2.06 -2.96
C ASN A 28 -12.60 3.21 -3.26
N GLU A 29 -11.37 3.15 -2.75
CA GLU A 29 -10.34 4.17 -2.93
C GLU A 29 -9.00 3.48 -3.18
N VAL A 30 -8.27 3.94 -4.20
CA VAL A 30 -6.93 3.43 -4.48
C VAL A 30 -5.94 4.58 -4.63
N ILE A 31 -4.78 4.39 -4.01
CA ILE A 31 -3.64 5.27 -4.20
C ILE A 31 -2.79 4.64 -5.29
N CYS A 32 -2.59 5.36 -6.39
CA CYS A 32 -1.67 4.93 -7.44
C CYS A 32 -0.25 5.36 -7.05
N ASN A 33 0.45 4.49 -6.33
CA ASN A 33 1.87 4.71 -6.02
C ASN A 33 2.74 4.42 -7.25
N ASP A 34 3.72 5.28 -7.46
CA ASP A 34 4.73 5.12 -8.51
C ASP A 34 5.63 3.92 -8.18
N LEU A 35 5.49 2.84 -8.96
CA LEU A 35 6.20 1.59 -8.70
C LEU A 35 7.70 1.72 -8.99
N GLU A 36 8.11 2.54 -9.95
CA GLU A 36 9.53 2.75 -10.27
C GLU A 36 10.24 3.43 -9.10
N ARG A 37 9.61 4.46 -8.50
CA ARG A 37 10.10 5.08 -7.26
C ARG A 37 10.26 4.04 -6.16
N LYS A 38 9.25 3.19 -5.94
CA LYS A 38 9.31 2.16 -4.88
C LYS A 38 10.43 1.16 -5.10
N VAL A 39 10.63 0.69 -6.33
CA VAL A 39 11.73 -0.24 -6.67
C VAL A 39 13.09 0.39 -6.37
N ALA A 40 13.26 1.69 -6.63
CA ALA A 40 14.49 2.41 -6.34
C ALA A 40 14.84 2.51 -4.84
N LEU A 41 13.84 2.39 -3.94
CA LEU A 41 14.07 2.38 -2.47
C LEU A 41 14.71 1.07 -1.97
N GLY A 42 14.84 0.07 -2.84
CA GLY A 42 15.50 -1.20 -2.54
C GLY A 42 14.77 -2.01 -1.48
N LYS A 43 15.53 -2.63 -0.56
CA LYS A 43 15.01 -3.56 0.46
C LYS A 43 14.74 -2.93 1.82
N ASN A 44 14.82 -1.61 1.94
CA ASN A 44 14.55 -0.95 3.22
C ASN A 44 13.02 -0.89 3.46
N GLN A 45 12.54 -1.77 4.35
CA GLN A 45 11.13 -1.90 4.69
C GLN A 45 10.53 -0.61 5.26
N LEU A 46 11.26 0.11 6.12
CA LEU A 46 10.76 1.38 6.68
C LEU A 46 10.72 2.48 5.61
N ALA A 47 11.66 2.51 4.67
CA ALA A 47 11.62 3.44 3.54
C ALA A 47 10.43 3.16 2.62
N LEU A 48 10.18 1.90 2.28
CA LEU A 48 9.01 1.49 1.49
C LEU A 48 7.70 1.85 2.19
N TRP A 49 7.62 1.59 3.50
CA TRP A 49 6.46 1.95 4.31
C TRP A 49 6.25 3.47 4.39
N LEU A 50 7.31 4.24 4.62
CA LEU A 50 7.26 5.71 4.65
C LEU A 50 6.81 6.28 3.30
N HIS A 51 7.28 5.71 2.19
CA HIS A 51 6.83 6.10 0.87
C HIS A 51 5.30 5.91 0.73
N ASP A 52 4.78 4.74 1.11
CA ASP A 52 3.35 4.45 1.03
C ASP A 52 2.54 5.35 1.97
N TYR A 53 3.01 5.53 3.20
CA TYR A 53 2.39 6.41 4.21
C TYR A 53 2.35 7.87 3.75
N LEU A 54 3.46 8.43 3.27
CA LEU A 54 3.50 9.81 2.82
C LEU A 54 2.70 9.99 1.52
N SER A 55 2.62 8.97 0.67
CA SER A 55 1.83 9.03 -0.57
C SER A 55 0.33 9.13 -0.33
N SER A 56 -0.17 8.54 0.76
CA SER A 56 -1.60 8.57 1.11
C SER A 56 -2.10 9.93 1.58
N HIS A 57 -1.18 10.77 2.09
CA HIS A 57 -1.53 12.07 2.62
C HIS A 57 -1.59 13.11 1.50
N ARG A 58 -2.55 14.04 1.57
CA ARG A 58 -2.52 15.23 0.70
C ARG A 58 -1.45 16.23 1.17
N VAL A 59 -1.40 16.45 2.48
CA VAL A 59 -0.46 17.34 3.19
C VAL A 59 0.10 16.55 4.36
N ILE A 60 1.40 16.64 4.61
CA ILE A 60 2.05 15.97 5.74
C ILE A 60 1.97 16.92 6.94
N TYR A 61 1.15 16.56 7.92
CA TYR A 61 1.15 17.24 9.21
C TYR A 61 2.31 16.74 10.07
N PRO A 62 2.81 17.53 11.04
CA PRO A 62 3.83 17.06 11.97
C PRO A 62 3.35 15.83 12.76
N VAL A 63 4.03 14.69 12.60
CA VAL A 63 3.70 13.43 13.30
C VAL A 63 4.83 13.06 14.23
N SER A 64 4.52 12.64 15.47
CA SER A 64 5.55 12.24 16.42
C SER A 64 6.34 11.02 15.94
N VAL A 65 7.63 10.96 16.27
CA VAL A 65 8.48 9.80 15.91
C VAL A 65 7.95 8.52 16.56
N ASP A 66 7.41 8.59 17.78
CA ASP A 66 6.83 7.42 18.44
C ASP A 66 5.55 6.94 17.74
N GLU A 67 4.71 7.84 17.26
CA GLU A 67 3.51 7.47 16.52
C GLU A 67 3.86 6.81 15.17
N LEU A 68 4.85 7.33 14.46
CA LEU A 68 5.37 6.66 13.25
C LEU A 68 5.90 5.26 13.55
N ARG A 69 6.54 5.06 14.69
CA ARG A 69 7.03 3.74 15.14
C ARG A 69 5.88 2.76 15.33
N VAL A 70 4.81 3.21 15.98
CA VAL A 70 3.61 2.40 16.22
C VAL A 70 2.89 2.09 14.91
N LEU A 71 2.66 3.10 14.06
CA LEU A 71 1.98 2.94 12.78
C LEU A 71 2.76 2.06 11.79
N SER A 72 4.10 2.11 11.84
CA SER A 72 4.95 1.24 11.02
C SER A 72 5.05 -0.19 11.56
N GLY A 73 4.48 -0.47 12.74
CA GLY A 73 4.61 -1.76 13.43
C GLY A 73 6.04 -2.07 13.89
N SER A 74 6.89 -1.06 14.11
CA SER A 74 8.27 -1.28 14.53
C SER A 74 8.37 -1.58 16.03
N GLU A 75 8.93 -2.74 16.37
CA GLU A 75 9.19 -3.15 17.76
C GLU A 75 10.50 -2.57 18.33
N LYS A 76 11.27 -1.84 17.52
CA LYS A 76 12.54 -1.25 17.97
C LYS A 76 12.32 -0.19 19.05
N GLU A 77 13.24 -0.08 19.99
CA GLU A 77 13.29 1.03 20.95
C GLU A 77 13.30 2.39 20.23
N LEU A 78 12.68 3.41 20.83
CA LEU A 78 12.50 4.73 20.21
C LEU A 78 13.81 5.35 19.70
N LYS A 79 14.93 5.21 20.43
CA LYS A 79 16.23 5.73 20.01
C LYS A 79 16.75 5.04 18.74
N LYS A 80 16.62 3.71 18.67
CA LYS A 80 17.02 2.90 17.50
C LYS A 80 16.11 3.19 16.32
N PHE A 81 14.80 3.29 16.56
CA PHE A 81 13.83 3.66 15.55
C PHE A 81 14.12 5.05 14.98
N ARG A 82 14.41 6.06 15.81
CA ARG A 82 14.75 7.41 15.34
C ARG A 82 15.96 7.42 14.41
N TYR A 83 16.98 6.61 14.70
CA TYR A 83 18.14 6.46 13.82
C TYR A 83 17.74 5.85 12.47
N GLU A 84 16.95 4.79 12.48
CA GLU A 84 16.48 4.14 11.26
C GLU A 84 15.52 5.03 10.46
N LEU A 85 14.64 5.77 11.13
CA LEU A 85 13.74 6.76 10.52
C LEU A 85 14.54 7.79 9.72
N LYS A 86 15.61 8.35 10.31
CA LYS A 86 16.48 9.30 9.60
C LYS A 86 17.12 8.67 8.35
N LYS A 87 17.63 7.44 8.47
CA LYS A 87 18.22 6.71 7.33
C LYS A 87 17.18 6.43 6.23
N SER A 88 15.98 6.02 6.62
CA SER A 88 14.89 5.71 5.69
C SER A 88 14.32 6.96 5.02
N MET A 89 14.16 8.07 5.76
CA MET A 89 13.77 9.35 5.17
C MET A 89 14.81 9.89 4.19
N ALA A 90 16.11 9.72 4.49
CA ALA A 90 17.16 10.04 3.54
C ALA A 90 17.00 9.23 2.24
N ILE A 91 16.71 7.93 2.32
CA ILE A 91 16.47 7.05 1.16
C ILE A 91 15.22 7.48 0.36
N VAL A 92 14.12 7.82 1.02
CA VAL A 92 12.87 8.27 0.35
C VAL A 92 13.03 9.63 -0.33
N SER A 93 14.04 10.40 0.08
CA SER A 93 14.36 11.71 -0.50
C SER A 93 15.42 11.64 -1.60
N THR A 94 15.94 10.44 -1.93
CA THR A 94 16.93 10.25 -3.00
C THR A 94 16.27 9.85 -4.32
N GLY A 95 16.94 10.16 -5.43
CA GLY A 95 16.51 9.81 -6.79
C GLY A 95 16.32 11.03 -7.68
N ASN A 96 15.96 10.80 -8.95
CA ASN A 96 15.76 11.88 -9.93
C ASN A 96 14.42 12.60 -9.71
N ASP A 97 13.39 11.92 -9.21
CA ASP A 97 12.09 12.48 -8.84
C ASP A 97 11.59 11.90 -7.51
N PRO A 98 12.21 12.28 -6.37
CA PRO A 98 11.84 11.74 -5.06
C PRO A 98 10.43 12.20 -4.67
N LEU A 99 9.69 11.32 -3.98
CA LEU A 99 8.39 11.69 -3.41
C LEU A 99 8.55 12.82 -2.39
N VAL A 100 9.56 12.72 -1.53
CA VAL A 100 9.85 13.69 -0.47
C VAL A 100 10.91 14.66 -0.95
N LYS A 101 10.60 15.96 -0.93
CA LYS A 101 11.50 17.03 -1.35
C LYS A 101 12.36 17.55 -0.21
N SER A 102 11.76 17.63 0.98
CA SER A 102 12.43 18.10 2.19
C SER A 102 11.81 17.42 3.41
N TRP A 103 12.60 17.23 4.46
CA TRP A 103 12.11 16.71 5.73
C TRP A 103 13.00 17.13 6.89
N ALA A 104 12.42 17.18 8.09
CA ALA A 104 13.14 17.42 9.33
C ALA A 104 12.40 16.78 10.50
N ILE A 105 13.16 16.43 11.54
CA ILE A 105 12.59 16.13 12.87
C ILE A 105 12.80 17.38 13.71
N ASN A 106 11.70 17.98 14.18
CA ASN A 106 11.75 19.23 14.95
C ASN A 106 12.16 19.00 16.42
N GLY A 107 12.25 20.08 17.20
CA GLY A 107 12.61 20.01 18.62
C GLY A 107 11.62 19.23 19.50
N ASP A 108 10.38 19.08 19.04
CA ASP A 108 9.32 18.31 19.73
C ASP A 108 9.28 16.82 19.31
N ASP A 109 10.33 16.34 18.64
CA ASP A 109 10.44 14.97 18.12
C ASP A 109 9.30 14.59 17.15
N LYS A 110 8.92 15.54 16.29
CA LYS A 110 7.93 15.33 15.21
C LYS A 110 8.59 15.41 13.85
N LEU A 111 8.26 14.45 12.98
CA LEU A 111 8.61 14.46 11.58
C LEU A 111 7.75 15.49 10.84
N THR A 112 8.40 16.38 10.12
CA THR A 112 7.83 17.31 9.15
C THR A 112 8.41 16.97 7.78
N ALA A 113 7.58 16.97 6.74
CA ALA A 113 8.03 16.66 5.39
C ALA A 113 7.23 17.44 4.34
N GLU A 114 7.89 17.84 3.27
CA GLU A 114 7.25 18.36 2.07
C GLU A 114 7.39 17.33 0.96
N LYS A 115 6.30 17.07 0.25
CA LYS A 115 6.26 16.05 -0.81
C LYS A 115 5.68 16.56 -2.12
N GLY A 116 5.96 15.82 -3.18
CA GLY A 116 5.29 15.96 -4.46
C GLY A 116 3.80 15.60 -4.40
N ALA A 117 3.06 16.06 -5.40
CA ALA A 117 1.66 15.68 -5.58
C ALA A 117 1.56 14.18 -5.92
N THR A 118 0.67 13.46 -5.24
CA THR A 118 0.37 12.05 -5.53
C THR A 118 -1.00 11.95 -6.19
N LYS A 119 -1.14 11.00 -7.14
CA LYS A 119 -2.42 10.74 -7.80
C LYS A 119 -3.24 9.77 -6.94
N VAL A 120 -4.20 10.33 -6.21
CA VAL A 120 -5.27 9.54 -5.57
C VAL A 120 -6.42 9.48 -6.54
N VAL A 121 -6.88 8.27 -6.85
CA VAL A 121 -8.05 8.04 -7.71
C VAL A 121 -9.18 7.51 -6.84
N LEU A 122 -10.23 8.32 -6.69
CA LEU A 122 -11.48 7.86 -6.13
C LEU A 122 -12.19 7.01 -7.17
N ILE A 123 -12.48 5.75 -6.85
CA ILE A 123 -13.24 4.89 -7.77
C ILE A 123 -14.68 5.40 -7.76
N PRO A 124 -15.26 5.78 -8.90
CA PRO A 124 -16.63 6.27 -8.92
C PRO A 124 -17.58 5.13 -8.52
N LYS A 125 -18.59 5.43 -7.68
CA LYS A 125 -19.66 4.50 -7.24
C LYS A 125 -20.32 3.70 -8.37
N SER A 126 -20.31 4.22 -9.60
CA SER A 126 -20.84 3.53 -10.78
C SER A 126 -20.05 2.26 -11.14
N THR A 127 -18.76 2.21 -10.82
CA THR A 127 -17.90 1.03 -10.99
C THR A 127 -18.19 -0.02 -9.92
N GLU A 128 -18.44 0.39 -8.67
CA GLU A 128 -18.90 -0.52 -7.59
C GLU A 128 -20.20 -1.23 -7.96
N LEU A 129 -21.18 -0.50 -8.51
CA LEU A 129 -22.45 -1.07 -8.99
C LEU A 129 -22.23 -2.09 -10.12
N LYS A 130 -21.32 -1.82 -11.05
CA LYS A 130 -20.98 -2.77 -12.13
C LYS A 130 -20.31 -4.03 -11.58
N LEU A 131 -19.38 -3.88 -10.64
CA LEU A 131 -18.70 -4.98 -9.94
C LEU A 131 -19.67 -5.81 -9.10
N ALA A 132 -20.59 -5.17 -8.37
CA ALA A 132 -21.63 -5.84 -7.59
C ALA A 132 -22.59 -6.64 -8.48
N HIS A 133 -23.00 -6.09 -9.62
CA HIS A 133 -23.82 -6.81 -10.61
C HIS A 133 -23.06 -7.99 -11.24
N ALA A 134 -21.76 -7.85 -11.50
CA ALA A 134 -20.92 -8.93 -11.99
C ALA A 134 -20.76 -10.05 -10.93
N ARG A 135 -20.53 -9.70 -9.66
CA ARG A 135 -20.50 -10.65 -8.53
C ARG A 135 -21.82 -11.42 -8.41
N LYS A 136 -22.96 -10.72 -8.49
CA LYS A 136 -24.30 -11.35 -8.46
C LYS A 136 -24.51 -12.30 -9.63
N ARG A 137 -24.09 -11.92 -10.85
CA ARG A 137 -24.15 -12.79 -12.03
C ARG A 137 -23.30 -14.05 -11.86
N ASN A 138 -22.04 -13.90 -11.43
CA ASN A 138 -21.16 -15.04 -11.19
C ASN A 138 -21.70 -15.99 -10.11
N MET A 139 -22.32 -15.47 -9.04
CA MET A 139 -22.98 -16.30 -8.02
C MET A 139 -24.18 -17.06 -8.58
N ILE A 140 -24.99 -16.42 -9.43
CA ILE A 140 -26.14 -17.06 -10.10
C ILE A 140 -25.64 -18.17 -11.03
N ASP A 141 -24.60 -17.91 -11.82
CA ASP A 141 -24.04 -18.90 -12.76
C ASP A 141 -23.39 -20.08 -12.02
N GLN A 142 -22.69 -19.83 -10.91
CA GLN A 142 -22.15 -20.89 -10.05
C GLN A 142 -23.26 -21.74 -9.42
N ALA A 143 -24.32 -21.11 -8.90
CA ALA A 143 -25.48 -21.83 -8.34
C ALA A 143 -26.25 -22.61 -9.41
N ARG A 144 -26.27 -22.11 -10.66
CA ARG A 144 -26.90 -22.78 -11.80
C ARG A 144 -26.09 -24.00 -12.24
N ASN A 145 -24.76 -23.89 -12.32
CA ASN A 145 -23.88 -25.02 -12.66
C ASN A 145 -23.88 -26.12 -11.59
N GLN A 146 -24.00 -25.76 -10.30
CA GLN A 146 -24.14 -26.74 -9.21
C GLN A 146 -25.48 -27.51 -9.25
N ARG A 147 -26.53 -26.96 -9.87
CA ARG A 147 -27.83 -27.64 -10.03
C ARG A 147 -27.89 -28.58 -11.24
N VAL A 148 -26.99 -28.39 -12.21
CA VAL A 148 -26.99 -29.15 -13.49
C VAL A 148 -26.09 -30.39 -13.44
N ASN A 149 -25.21 -30.51 -12.44
CA ASN A 149 -24.47 -31.73 -12.11
C ASN A 149 -24.84 -32.24 -10.70
N PRO A 150 -25.98 -32.91 -10.51
CA PRO A 150 -26.11 -33.88 -9.42
C PRO A 150 -25.35 -35.15 -9.82
N LEU A 151 -24.72 -35.79 -8.82
CA LEU A 151 -23.99 -37.07 -8.91
C LEU A 151 -24.59 -38.10 -9.86
#